data_AF-A0A3D2A659-F1
#
_entry.id   AF-A0A3D2A659-F1
#
_cell.length_a   1.000
_cell.length_b   1.000
_cell.length_c   1.000
_cell.angle_alpha   90.00
_cell.angle_beta   90.00
_cell.angle_gamma   90.00
#
_symmetry.space_group_name_H-M   'P 1'
#
loop_
_entity.id
_entity.type
_entity.pdbx_description
1 polymer ?
#
loop_
_entity_poly.entity_id
_entity_poly.type
_entity_poly.pdbx_seq_one_letter_code
_entity_poly.pdbx_strand_id
1 'polypeptide(L)' 'DIEFISLSDKPDWFLKLAPNGQVPVLVTESGTALFESDAIVEYIEEAYAPLEAGLTSEQKAINRAWSYLASKQYL' A
#
# COMPACT_ATOMS: atom_id res chain seq x y z
N ASP A 1 11.48 10.32 1.63
CA ASP A 1 11.40 10.48 3.10
C ASP A 1 10.30 9.61 3.68
N ILE A 2 10.35 9.32 4.98
CA ILE A 2 9.33 8.55 5.71
C ILE A 2 8.79 9.44 6.83
N GLU A 3 7.47 9.50 6.96
CA GLU A 3 6.80 10.26 8.01
C GLU A 3 5.84 9.36 8.79
N PHE A 4 5.93 9.39 10.13
CA PHE A 4 5.08 8.60 11.01
C PHE A 4 3.85 9.42 11.42
N ILE A 5 2.67 8.82 11.28
CA ILE A 5 1.40 9.47 11.61
C ILE A 5 0.93 9.03 12.99
N SER A 6 0.67 10.00 13.87
CA SER A 6 -0.08 9.74 15.10
C SER A 6 -1.53 9.41 14.76
N LEU A 7 -1.99 8.21 15.12
CA LEU A 7 -3.36 7.77 14.82
C LEU A 7 -4.41 8.45 15.71
N SER A 8 -4.01 8.94 16.88
CA SER A 8 -4.89 9.69 17.80
C SER A 8 -4.94 11.19 17.51
N ASP A 9 -3.99 11.71 16.73
CA ASP A 9 -3.87 13.13 16.38
C ASP A 9 -3.34 13.26 14.94
N LYS A 10 -4.24 13.02 13.98
CA LYS A 10 -3.90 12.98 12.55
C LYS A 10 -3.83 14.41 12.00
N PRO A 11 -2.70 14.82 11.38
CA PRO A 11 -2.58 16.18 10.86
C PRO A 11 -3.45 16.40 9.62
N ASP A 12 -3.94 17.62 9.42
CA ASP A 12 -4.84 17.97 8.31
C ASP A 12 -4.26 17.67 6.92
N TRP A 13 -2.95 17.82 6.75
CA TRP A 13 -2.29 17.53 5.46
C TRP A 13 -2.38 16.03 5.11
N PHE A 14 -2.34 15.14 6.10
CA PHE A 14 -2.45 13.70 5.89
C PHE A 14 -3.87 13.31 5.47
N LEU A 15 -4.88 13.88 6.12
CA LEU A 15 -6.29 13.62 5.79
C LEU A 15 -6.67 14.11 4.39
N LYS A 16 -5.94 15.09 3.84
CA LYS A 16 -6.08 15.50 2.44
C LYS A 16 -5.50 14.48 1.45
N LEU A 17 -4.49 13.71 1.86
CA LEU A 17 -3.85 12.67 1.03
C LEU A 17 -4.59 11.34 1.11
N ALA A 18 -5.04 10.95 2.31
CA ALA A 18 -5.79 9.73 2.57
C ALA A 18 -7.16 10.06 3.19
N PRO A 19 -8.22 10.17 2.37
CA PRO A 19 -9.55 10.49 2.85
C PRO A 19 -10.13 9.47 3.83
N ASN A 20 -9.66 8.22 3.77
CA ASN A 20 -10.02 7.16 4.73
C ASN A 20 -9.31 7.32 6.10
N GLY A 21 -8.32 8.22 6.18
CA GLY A 21 -7.54 8.49 7.40
C GLY A 21 -6.72 7.30 7.89
N GLN A 22 -6.37 6.35 7.02
CA GLN A 22 -5.61 5.14 7.35
C GLN A 22 -4.21 5.18 6.73
N VAL A 23 -3.29 4.48 7.38
CA VAL A 23 -1.94 4.20 6.87
C VAL A 23 -1.89 2.77 6.33
N PRO A 24 -1.02 2.45 5.36
CA PRO A 24 -0.03 3.33 4.72
C PRO A 24 -0.59 4.25 3.63
N VAL A 25 0.19 5.29 3.30
CA VAL A 25 0.02 6.15 2.11
C VAL A 25 1.37 6.23 1.40
N LEU A 26 1.37 6.10 0.07
CA LEU A 26 2.54 6.32 -0.76
C LEU A 26 2.35 7.58 -1.58
N VAL A 27 3.28 8.54 -1.48
CA VAL A 27 3.35 9.69 -2.38
C VAL A 27 4.42 9.40 -3.44
N THR A 28 4.02 9.33 -4.71
CA THR A 28 4.93 9.05 -5.82
C THR A 28 5.86 10.22 -6.11
N GLU A 29 6.89 10.02 -6.92
CA GLU A 29 7.78 11.10 -7.36
C GLU A 29 7.04 12.21 -8.13
N SER A 30 5.91 11.90 -8.76
CA SER A 30 5.03 12.87 -9.43
C SER A 30 4.10 13.63 -8.45
N GLY A 31 4.17 13.33 -7.15
CA GLY A 31 3.32 13.93 -6.12
C GLY A 31 1.93 13.31 -6.01
N THR A 32 1.68 12.16 -6.63
CA THR A 32 0.39 11.47 -6.56
C THR A 32 0.29 10.69 -5.25
N ALA A 33 -0.76 10.91 -4.48
CA ALA A 33 -1.04 10.14 -3.26
C ALA A 33 -1.81 8.86 -3.58
N LEU A 34 -1.29 7.72 -3.12
CA LEU A 34 -1.89 6.40 -3.22
C LEU A 34 -2.21 5.92 -1.80
N PHE A 35 -3.45 5.51 -1.57
CA PHE A 35 -3.94 4.92 -0.34
C PHE A 35 -4.52 3.52 -0.65
N GLU A 36 -4.87 2.74 0.38
CA GLU A 36 -5.12 1.29 0.31
C GLU A 36 -3.83 0.49 0.05
N SER A 37 -3.45 -0.36 1.01
CA SER A 37 -2.19 -1.11 0.93
C SER A 37 -2.13 -2.03 -0.29
N ASP A 38 -3.25 -2.68 -0.66
CA ASP A 38 -3.30 -3.58 -1.81
C ASP A 38 -3.05 -2.81 -3.12
N ALA A 39 -3.63 -1.61 -3.28
CA ALA A 39 -3.41 -0.76 -4.45
C ALA A 39 -1.97 -0.22 -4.51
N ILE A 40 -1.38 0.14 -3.36
CA ILE A 40 0.02 0.55 -3.27
C ILE A 40 0.96 -0.58 -3.72
N VAL A 41 0.70 -1.82 -3.28
CA VAL A 41 1.51 -2.99 -3.67
C VAL A 41 1.39 -3.26 -5.17
N GLU A 42 0.18 -3.20 -5.74
CA GLU A 42 -0.02 -3.35 -7.18
C GLU A 42 0.74 -2.29 -7.98
N TYR A 43 0.68 -1.01 -7.57
CA TYR A 43 1.47 0.05 -8.19
C TYR A 43 2.97 -0.24 -8.17
N ILE A 44 3.51 -0.72 -7.04
CA ILE A 44 4.95 -1.02 -6.92
C ILE A 44 5.35 -2.16 -7.86
N GLU A 45 4.54 -3.21 -7.96
CA GLU A 45 4.78 -4.35 -8.86
C GLU A 45 4.75 -3.95 -10.35
N GLU A 46 3.97 -2.94 -10.72
CA GLU A 46 3.90 -2.41 -12.09
C GLU A 46 5.01 -1.40 -12.40
N ALA A 47 5.33 -0.53 -11.44
CA ALA A 47 6.25 0.59 -11.64
C ALA A 47 7.73 0.19 -11.54
N TYR A 48 8.06 -0.91 -10.85
CA TYR A 48 9.43 -1.31 -10.56
C TYR A 48 9.70 -2.77 -10.93
N ALA A 49 10.99 -3.13 -10.97
CA ALA A 49 11.38 -4.51 -11.15
C ALA A 49 10.85 -5.38 -9.98
N PRO A 50 10.46 -6.64 -10.24
CA PRO A 50 9.96 -7.53 -9.20
C PRO A 50 10.94 -7.65 -8.03
N LEU A 51 10.41 -7.58 -6.81
CA LEU A 51 11.22 -7.74 -5.59
C LEU A 51 11.87 -9.14 -5.55
N GLU A 52 11.12 -10.15 -5.96
CA GLU A 52 11.58 -11.53 -6.07
C GLU A 52 11.48 -12.00 -7.52
N ALA A 53 12.64 -12.23 -8.12
CA ALA A 53 12.74 -12.76 -9.47
C ALA A 53 12.43 -14.27 -9.48
N GLY A 54 11.78 -14.74 -10.55
CA GLY A 54 11.57 -16.17 -10.79
C GLY A 54 10.32 -16.79 -10.16
N LEU A 55 9.46 -16.01 -9.49
CA LEU A 55 8.17 -16.49 -9.02
C LEU A 55 7.25 -16.90 -10.17
N THR A 56 6.63 -18.08 -10.07
CA THR A 56 5.59 -18.51 -11.00
C THR A 56 4.31 -17.68 -10.81
N SER A 57 3.42 -17.73 -11.80
CA SER A 57 2.11 -17.07 -11.73
C SER A 57 1.29 -17.56 -10.53
N GLU A 58 1.37 -18.85 -10.21
CA GLU A 58 0.68 -19.47 -9.07
C GLU A 58 1.23 -18.97 -7.73
N GLN A 59 2.55 -18.84 -7.59
CA GLN A 59 3.17 -18.31 -6.36
C GLN A 59 2.76 -16.86 -6.13
N LYS A 60 2.76 -16.03 -7.17
CA LYS A 60 2.27 -14.64 -7.09
C LYS A 60 0.80 -14.59 -6.70
N ALA A 61 -0.03 -15.48 -7.25
CA ALA A 61 -1.44 -15.56 -6.89
C ALA A 61 -1.65 -15.99 -5.42
N ILE A 62 -0.85 -16.93 -4.91
CA ILE A 62 -0.89 -17.36 -3.50
C ILE A 62 -0.48 -16.20 -2.57
N ASN A 63 0.57 -15.44 -2.91
CA ASN A 63 0.98 -14.29 -2.12
C ASN A 63 -0.15 -13.25 -1.99
N ARG A 64 -0.82 -12.93 -3.10
CA ARG A 64 -2.00 -12.03 -3.09
C ARG A 64 -3.15 -12.62 -2.29
N ALA A 65 -3.41 -13.93 -2.40
CA ALA A 65 -4.49 -14.59 -1.65
C ALA A 65 -4.29 -14.46 -0.12
N TRP A 66 -3.06 -14.58 0.36
CA TRP A 66 -2.75 -14.34 1.78
C TRP A 66 -2.94 -12.88 2.19
N SER A 67 -2.50 -11.93 1.37
CA SER A 67 -2.77 -10.49 1.61
C SER A 67 -4.26 -10.22 1.75
N TYR A 68 -5.06 -10.68 0.77
CA TYR A 68 -6.50 -10.45 0.75
C TYR A 68 -7.23 -11.14 1.90
N LEU A 69 -6.79 -12.35 2.29
CA LEU A 69 -7.36 -13.03 3.45
C LEU A 69 -7.09 -12.24 4.73
N ALA A 70 -5.87 -11.70 4.87
CA ALA A 70 -5.52 -10.90 6.03
C ALA A 70 -6.39 -9.63 6.11
N SER A 71 -6.52 -8.90 5.01
CA SER A 71 -7.35 -7.68 4.93
C SER A 71 -8.83 -7.97 5.23
N LYS A 72 -9.36 -9.12 4.81
CA LYS A 72 -10.77 -9.47 5.07
C LYS A 72 -11.07 -9.88 6.51
N GLN A 73 -10.09 -10.44 7.21
CA GLN A 73 -10.32 -11.12 8.47
C GLN A 73 -9.80 -10.33 9.69
N TYR A 74 -8.83 -9.43 9.50
CA TYR A 74 -8.12 -8.77 10.60
C TYR A 74 -8.08 -7.24 10.49
N LEU A 75 -8.68 -6.65 9.46
CA LEU A 75 -8.90 -5.21 9.30
C LEU A 75 -10.41 -4.92 9.20
#